data_AF-A0A6G2JCE4-F1
#
_entry.id   AF-A0A6G2JCE4-F1
#
_cell.length_a   1.000
_cell.length_b   1.000
_cell.length_c   1.000
_cell.angle_alpha   90.00
_cell.angle_beta   90.00
_cell.angle_gamma   90.00
#
_symmetry.space_group_name_H-M   'P 1'
#
loop_
_entity.id
_entity.type
_entity.pdbx_description
1 polymer ?
#
loop_
_entity_poly.entity_id
_entity_poly.type
_entity_poly.pdbx_seq_one_letter_code
_entity_poly.pdbx_strand_id
1 'polypeptide(L)'
;MTRLVRTLVADADEVDALLRPRNDIVAETPATMLDGSHRFEFAEGPFTSYSRLVEVSPASEQRTDRMQSTTADVTNRYEVTETVEWRLAVPWFGPLFNVAVRRAMRTGRTGDGTQPVWAPPRRFTPRAATVMAMLAAAAMLSGYLANAPSELHTYAADEFGADQAAQGVLGAVVRIGTLLAIGVSVLADRHGRRRVVAGAIGVGITAAALAALAPNMVWLGAFLLIGRTANAALGATVVVMALEEIPAGCRAWCLSVLAMSAALGAGVVVWLQPVSDLAPWAWRMLFAFPLVALAAARPLLRRLPESRRFERRGRDVTLRGYWRPIALLGAIYLAFGLFLGPIDWFRNEYLRDEHGFSAALVSLFVLGTATPAGLAVYAAGRLADSRGRRIILAVASVLGLGSLVVLFNVSGATLWLAGLVGAMLSAGLLPALGVYRGELFPTALRARAATITGAMGVVGAAIGVLVAGALRTAWGSFGDVIALLWVGPLVAAAVAVLWLTERSGQELEELHPADAAADPEGPRPHDF
;
A
#
# COMPACT_ATOMS: atom_id res chain seq x y z
N MET A 1 -20.16 -21.04 0.88
CA MET A 1 -19.23 -22.17 1.03
C MET A 1 -18.75 -22.52 -0.36
N THR A 2 -17.46 -22.73 -0.56
CA THR A 2 -16.87 -23.03 -1.87
C THR A 2 -16.49 -24.50 -1.90
N ARG A 3 -16.82 -25.20 -2.99
CA ARG A 3 -16.53 -26.62 -3.19
C ARG A 3 -15.66 -26.80 -4.44
N LEU A 4 -14.65 -27.66 -4.35
CA LEU A 4 -13.80 -28.13 -5.44
C LEU A 4 -13.84 -29.65 -5.42
N VAL A 5 -14.22 -30.26 -6.55
CA VAL A 5 -14.13 -31.71 -6.74
C VAL A 5 -13.13 -31.96 -7.85
N ARG A 6 -12.21 -32.91 -7.62
CA ARG A 6 -11.21 -33.33 -8.59
C ARG A 6 -11.16 -34.85 -8.58
N THR A 7 -11.29 -35.43 -9.76
CA THR A 7 -11.07 -36.86 -9.99
C THR A 7 -9.79 -37.02 -10.79
N LEU A 8 -8.93 -37.92 -10.35
CA LEU A 8 -7.61 -38.16 -10.94
C LEU A 8 -7.28 -39.65 -10.88
N VAL A 9 -6.60 -40.14 -11.90
CA VAL A 9 -6.05 -41.51 -11.90
C VAL A 9 -4.62 -41.40 -11.39
N ALA A 10 -4.30 -42.13 -10.33
CA ALA A 10 -3.04 -42.06 -9.61
C ALA A 10 -2.46 -43.46 -9.40
N ASP A 11 -1.14 -43.56 -9.45
CA ASP A 11 -0.42 -44.78 -9.07
C ASP A 11 -0.30 -44.84 -7.52
N ALA A 12 0.08 -45.99 -6.95
CA ALA A 12 0.09 -46.21 -5.49
C ALA A 12 0.86 -45.13 -4.69
N ASP A 13 2.05 -44.72 -5.16
CA ASP A 13 2.86 -43.66 -4.51
C ASP A 13 2.16 -42.30 -4.54
N GLU A 14 1.42 -42.01 -5.61
CA GLU A 14 0.65 -40.77 -5.74
C GLU A 14 -0.58 -40.77 -4.82
N VAL A 15 -1.21 -41.94 -4.62
CA VAL A 15 -2.30 -42.11 -3.63
C VAL A 15 -1.77 -41.84 -2.23
N ASP A 16 -0.64 -42.43 -1.84
CA ASP A 16 -0.01 -42.19 -0.54
C ASP A 16 0.32 -40.71 -0.31
N ALA A 17 0.79 -40.00 -1.35
CA ALA A 17 1.00 -38.56 -1.28
C ALA A 17 -0.31 -37.78 -1.08
N LEU A 18 -1.42 -38.20 -1.70
CA LEU A 18 -2.73 -37.57 -1.56
C LEU A 18 -3.38 -37.81 -0.20
N LEU A 19 -3.03 -38.93 0.46
CA LEU A 19 -3.48 -39.28 1.80
C LEU A 19 -2.65 -38.60 2.91
N ARG A 20 -1.59 -37.87 2.57
CA ARG A 20 -0.87 -37.05 3.56
C ARG A 20 -1.63 -35.76 3.88
N PRO A 21 -1.61 -35.30 5.15
CA PRO A 21 -2.19 -34.02 5.51
C PRO A 21 -1.44 -32.88 4.81
N ARG A 22 -2.19 -31.92 4.26
CA ARG A 22 -1.63 -30.69 3.68
C ARG A 22 -1.02 -29.81 4.76
N ASN A 23 0.10 -29.16 4.42
CA ASN A 23 0.82 -28.26 5.31
C ASN A 23 1.21 -26.95 4.60
N ASP A 24 0.37 -26.49 3.66
CA ASP A 24 0.60 -25.27 2.88
C ASP A 24 -0.19 -24.08 3.49
N ILE A 25 -1.05 -23.42 2.71
CA ILE A 25 -2.00 -22.40 3.18
C ILE A 25 -2.98 -22.93 4.25
N VAL A 26 -3.20 -24.24 4.27
CA VAL A 26 -3.94 -24.96 5.31
C VAL A 26 -3.01 -25.96 5.99
N ALA A 27 -3.06 -26.01 7.32
CA ALA A 27 -2.57 -27.14 8.09
C ALA A 27 -3.74 -28.10 8.32
N GLU A 28 -3.65 -29.30 7.77
CA GLU A 28 -4.63 -30.36 7.97
C GLU A 28 -4.27 -31.23 9.16
N THR A 29 -5.30 -31.68 9.87
CA THR A 29 -5.22 -32.80 10.80
C THR A 29 -6.10 -33.93 10.29
N PRO A 30 -5.61 -35.18 10.28
CA PRO A 30 -6.44 -36.32 9.92
C PRO A 30 -7.60 -36.43 10.90
N ALA A 31 -8.81 -36.51 10.37
CA ALA A 31 -10.02 -36.79 11.14
C ALA A 31 -10.41 -38.26 10.89
N THR A 32 -10.69 -39.00 11.94
CA THR A 32 -10.99 -40.43 11.86
C THR A 32 -12.35 -40.65 11.19
N MET A 33 -12.42 -41.52 10.16
CA MET A 33 -13.69 -42.08 9.65
C MET A 33 -13.51 -43.51 9.16
N LEU A 34 -14.61 -44.29 9.27
CA LEU A 34 -14.77 -45.66 8.80
C LEU A 34 -15.13 -45.70 7.29
N ASP A 35 -14.92 -46.86 6.66
CA ASP A 35 -15.30 -47.19 5.27
C ASP A 35 -14.44 -46.58 4.15
N GLY A 36 -13.11 -46.68 4.24
CA GLY A 36 -12.18 -46.47 3.10
C GLY A 36 -12.08 -45.03 2.57
N SER A 37 -12.74 -44.08 3.21
CA SER A 37 -12.66 -42.64 2.91
C SER A 37 -11.77 -41.93 3.94
N HIS A 38 -10.90 -41.03 3.46
CA HIS A 38 -9.99 -40.27 4.31
C HIS A 38 -10.47 -38.83 4.43
N ARG A 39 -10.83 -38.42 5.64
CA ARG A 39 -11.26 -37.05 5.94
C ARG A 39 -10.15 -36.27 6.64
N PHE A 40 -9.93 -35.05 6.18
CA PHE A 40 -9.01 -34.10 6.78
C PHE A 40 -9.78 -32.87 7.21
N GLU A 41 -9.53 -32.43 8.44
CA GLU A 41 -10.08 -31.20 8.99
C GLU A 41 -8.97 -30.16 9.15
N PHE A 42 -9.39 -28.91 9.22
CA PHE A 42 -8.48 -27.79 9.36
C PHE A 42 -8.02 -27.64 10.82
N ALA A 43 -6.71 -27.49 10.99
CA ALA A 43 -6.09 -27.10 12.26
C ALA A 43 -5.68 -25.61 12.26
N GLU A 44 -5.06 -25.14 11.18
CA GLU A 44 -4.58 -23.76 11.06
C GLU A 44 -4.67 -23.23 9.62
N GLY A 45 -4.84 -21.92 9.46
CA GLY A 45 -5.03 -21.26 8.17
C GLY A 45 -6.15 -20.20 8.15
N PRO A 46 -6.28 -19.47 7.03
CA PRO A 46 -7.20 -18.34 6.90
C PRO A 46 -8.65 -18.75 6.59
N PHE A 47 -9.14 -19.82 7.23
CA PHE A 47 -10.46 -20.42 6.95
C PHE A 47 -11.37 -20.35 8.18
N THR A 48 -12.65 -20.03 7.99
CA THR A 48 -13.67 -20.21 9.05
C THR A 48 -14.17 -21.65 9.12
N SER A 49 -14.12 -22.36 7.99
CA SER A 49 -14.44 -23.78 7.89
C SER A 49 -13.65 -24.38 6.72
N TYR A 50 -13.15 -25.59 6.88
CA TYR A 50 -12.45 -26.32 5.84
C TYR A 50 -12.56 -27.82 6.11
N SER A 51 -12.80 -28.59 5.05
CA SER A 51 -12.79 -30.04 5.08
C SER A 51 -12.34 -30.58 3.73
N ARG A 52 -11.52 -31.63 3.76
CA ARG A 52 -11.13 -32.38 2.58
C ARG A 52 -11.50 -33.84 2.75
N LEU A 53 -12.17 -34.39 1.75
CA LEU A 53 -12.54 -35.80 1.67
C LEU A 53 -11.82 -36.42 0.47
N VAL A 54 -11.13 -37.52 0.72
CA VAL A 54 -10.44 -38.31 -0.32
C VAL A 54 -11.06 -39.68 -0.35
N GLU A 55 -11.67 -40.03 -1.47
CA GLU A 55 -12.22 -41.35 -1.75
C GLU A 55 -11.33 -42.04 -2.77
N VAL A 56 -10.90 -43.27 -2.47
CA VAL A 56 -10.03 -44.07 -3.32
C VAL A 56 -10.80 -45.29 -3.79
N SER A 57 -10.96 -45.43 -5.11
CA SER A 57 -11.57 -46.60 -5.74
C SER A 57 -10.59 -47.24 -6.73
N PRO A 58 -10.58 -48.57 -6.90
CA PRO A 58 -9.81 -49.21 -7.96
C PRO A 58 -10.28 -48.68 -9.32
N ALA A 59 -9.35 -48.34 -10.22
CA ALA A 59 -9.72 -47.83 -11.53
C ALA A 59 -10.46 -48.93 -12.33
N SER A 60 -11.72 -48.68 -12.69
CA SER A 60 -12.50 -49.63 -13.48
C SER A 60 -12.00 -49.71 -14.93
N GLU A 61 -11.91 -50.92 -15.50
CA GLU A 61 -11.44 -51.19 -16.88
C GLU A 61 -12.30 -50.55 -17.99
N GLN A 62 -13.42 -49.88 -17.68
CA GLN A 62 -14.43 -49.46 -18.68
C GLN A 62 -14.20 -48.09 -19.35
N ARG A 63 -13.05 -47.44 -19.17
CA ARG A 63 -12.76 -46.13 -19.79
C ARG A 63 -11.44 -46.10 -20.55
N THR A 64 -11.17 -47.10 -21.37
CA THR A 64 -9.96 -47.18 -22.20
C THR A 64 -10.24 -47.43 -23.68
N ASP A 65 -11.22 -46.73 -24.28
CA ASP A 65 -11.50 -46.87 -25.73
C ASP A 65 -10.73 -45.89 -26.64
N ARG A 66 -9.78 -45.12 -26.10
CA ARG A 66 -8.84 -44.33 -26.93
C ARG A 66 -7.46 -44.20 -26.27
N MET A 67 -6.65 -45.26 -26.34
CA MET A 67 -5.27 -45.20 -26.82
C MET A 67 -4.67 -46.62 -26.72
N GLN A 68 -4.25 -47.19 -27.84
CA GLN A 68 -3.40 -48.38 -27.86
C GLN A 68 -2.07 -48.08 -27.14
N SER A 69 -1.72 -48.87 -26.12
CA SER A 69 -0.49 -49.70 -26.12
C SER A 69 -0.14 -50.26 -24.74
N THR A 70 0.30 -51.52 -24.76
CA THR A 70 1.16 -52.24 -23.81
C THR A 70 0.56 -52.67 -22.45
N THR A 71 0.11 -53.92 -22.45
CA THR A 71 -0.20 -54.81 -21.33
C THR A 71 1.04 -55.04 -20.47
N ALA A 72 1.06 -54.49 -19.23
CA ALA A 72 1.78 -55.01 -18.05
C ALA A 72 1.67 -54.13 -16.79
N ASP A 73 1.13 -52.90 -16.84
CA ASP A 73 1.17 -51.97 -15.69
C ASP A 73 -0.22 -51.49 -15.20
N VAL A 74 -1.31 -52.13 -15.64
CA VAL A 74 -2.69 -51.67 -15.40
C VAL A 74 -3.19 -52.01 -13.98
N THR A 75 -2.51 -52.88 -13.24
CA THR A 75 -3.01 -53.44 -11.97
C THR A 75 -2.83 -52.51 -10.75
N ASN A 76 -2.16 -51.37 -10.90
CA ASN A 76 -1.79 -50.50 -9.76
C ASN A 76 -2.29 -49.05 -9.89
N ARG A 77 -3.35 -48.85 -10.67
CA ARG A 77 -3.99 -47.53 -10.87
C ARG A 77 -5.28 -47.40 -10.08
N TYR A 78 -5.37 -46.30 -9.34
CA TYR A 78 -6.51 -45.95 -8.51
C TYR A 78 -7.18 -44.70 -9.06
N GLU A 79 -8.52 -44.70 -9.09
CA GLU A 79 -9.29 -43.50 -9.29
C GLU A 79 -9.51 -42.84 -7.92
N VAL A 80 -8.92 -41.65 -7.74
CA VAL A 80 -9.02 -40.86 -6.51
C VAL A 80 -9.93 -39.67 -6.75
N THR A 81 -10.98 -39.56 -5.95
CA THR A 81 -11.87 -38.39 -5.94
C THR A 81 -11.59 -37.56 -4.69
N GLU A 82 -11.04 -36.37 -4.90
CA GLU A 82 -10.76 -35.38 -3.86
C GLU A 82 -11.86 -34.31 -3.87
N THR A 83 -12.61 -34.20 -2.78
CA THR A 83 -13.59 -33.14 -2.53
C THR A 83 -13.07 -32.21 -1.44
N VAL A 84 -12.77 -30.97 -1.79
CA VAL A 84 -12.33 -29.92 -0.86
C VAL A 84 -13.44 -28.89 -0.72
N GLU A 85 -13.89 -28.64 0.51
CA GLU A 85 -14.88 -27.63 0.84
C GLU A 85 -14.29 -26.63 1.83
N TRP A 86 -14.47 -25.33 1.57
CA TRP A 86 -13.94 -24.31 2.46
C TRP A 86 -14.78 -23.03 2.48
N ARG A 87 -14.55 -22.23 3.52
CA ARG A 87 -15.02 -20.87 3.67
C ARG A 87 -13.88 -20.01 4.21
N LEU A 88 -13.47 -19.00 3.46
CA LEU A 88 -12.40 -18.10 3.85
C LEU A 88 -12.83 -17.16 4.98
N ALA A 89 -11.90 -16.89 5.89
CA ALA A 89 -12.00 -15.82 6.89
C ALA A 89 -11.57 -14.45 6.32
N VAL A 90 -11.71 -14.28 5.01
CA VAL A 90 -11.39 -13.05 4.26
C VAL A 90 -12.72 -12.50 3.75
N PRO A 91 -13.29 -11.43 4.34
CA PRO A 91 -14.64 -10.97 4.02
C PRO A 91 -14.80 -10.42 2.60
N TRP A 92 -14.65 -9.11 2.37
CA TRP A 92 -14.91 -8.48 1.06
C TRP A 92 -14.00 -8.99 -0.06
N PHE A 93 -12.78 -9.38 0.29
CA PHE A 93 -11.83 -9.92 -0.68
C PHE A 93 -11.98 -11.44 -0.89
N GLY A 94 -12.90 -12.11 -0.18
CA GLY A 94 -13.11 -13.55 -0.26
C GLY A 94 -13.30 -14.09 -1.68
N PRO A 95 -14.14 -13.48 -2.54
CA PRO A 95 -14.30 -13.91 -3.93
C PRO A 95 -12.99 -13.87 -4.73
N LEU A 96 -12.20 -12.81 -4.58
CA LEU A 96 -10.90 -12.65 -5.24
C LEU A 96 -9.90 -13.72 -4.76
N PHE A 97 -9.76 -13.88 -3.45
CA PHE A 97 -8.86 -14.87 -2.87
C PHE A 97 -9.32 -16.31 -3.13
N ASN A 98 -10.61 -16.57 -3.29
CA ASN A 98 -11.11 -17.89 -3.66
C ASN A 98 -10.58 -18.38 -5.01
N VAL A 99 -10.28 -17.49 -5.96
CA VAL A 99 -9.65 -17.87 -7.23
C VAL A 99 -8.21 -18.33 -7.01
N ALA A 100 -7.44 -17.56 -6.24
CA ALA A 100 -6.05 -17.89 -5.90
C ALA A 100 -5.96 -19.17 -5.06
N VAL A 101 -6.82 -19.31 -4.05
CA VAL A 101 -6.92 -20.52 -3.20
C VAL A 101 -7.35 -21.71 -4.05
N ARG A 102 -8.37 -21.59 -4.90
CA ARG A 102 -8.77 -22.70 -5.79
C ARG A 102 -7.64 -23.15 -6.70
N ARG A 103 -6.83 -22.21 -7.22
CA ARG A 103 -5.64 -22.55 -8.03
C ARG A 103 -4.59 -23.26 -7.18
N ALA A 104 -4.27 -22.74 -6.00
CA ALA A 104 -3.34 -23.36 -5.07
C ALA A 104 -3.79 -24.75 -4.64
N MET A 105 -5.10 -24.96 -4.36
CA MET A 105 -5.65 -26.26 -3.99
C MET A 105 -5.56 -27.30 -5.11
N ARG A 106 -5.57 -26.87 -6.38
CA ARG A 106 -5.38 -27.73 -7.56
C ARG A 106 -3.92 -28.11 -7.79
N THR A 107 -2.99 -27.19 -7.53
CA THR A 107 -1.55 -27.36 -7.82
C THR A 107 -0.73 -27.84 -6.63
N GLY A 108 -1.19 -27.60 -5.40
CA GLY A 108 -0.47 -27.88 -4.17
C GLY A 108 -0.34 -29.37 -3.93
N ARG A 109 0.88 -29.89 -4.09
CA ARG A 109 1.28 -31.28 -3.77
C ARG A 109 2.40 -31.33 -2.71
N THR A 110 2.66 -30.24 -1.97
CA THR A 110 3.81 -30.18 -1.07
C THR A 110 3.40 -30.29 0.40
N GLY A 111 3.82 -31.38 1.05
CA GLY A 111 3.85 -31.53 2.51
C GLY A 111 4.96 -30.69 3.17
N ASP A 112 5.75 -29.97 2.37
CA ASP A 112 7.03 -29.36 2.75
C ASP A 112 6.88 -28.01 3.49
N GLY A 113 5.67 -27.56 3.81
CA GLY A 113 5.46 -26.31 4.56
C GLY A 113 5.52 -25.02 3.72
N THR A 114 5.85 -25.11 2.43
CA THR A 114 6.05 -23.94 1.55
C THR A 114 4.75 -23.22 1.23
N GLN A 115 4.66 -21.93 1.56
CA GLN A 115 3.51 -21.08 1.21
C GLN A 115 3.54 -20.68 -0.27
N PRO A 116 2.37 -20.51 -0.92
CA PRO A 116 2.29 -19.90 -2.25
C PRO A 116 2.92 -18.49 -2.27
N VAL A 117 3.51 -18.08 -3.39
CA VAL A 117 4.21 -16.77 -3.53
C VAL A 117 3.31 -15.56 -3.20
N TRP A 118 2.00 -15.67 -3.41
CA TRP A 118 1.03 -14.62 -3.12
C TRP A 118 0.54 -14.62 -1.66
N ALA A 119 0.78 -15.70 -0.92
CA ALA A 119 0.33 -15.89 0.46
C ALA A 119 1.35 -15.30 1.46
N PRO A 120 0.95 -15.00 2.71
CA PRO A 120 1.88 -14.55 3.73
C PRO A 120 2.94 -15.64 4.01
N PRO A 121 4.20 -15.27 4.36
CA PRO A 121 5.27 -16.23 4.63
C PRO A 121 4.96 -17.22 5.76
N ARG A 122 4.12 -16.81 6.73
CA ARG A 122 3.55 -17.69 7.75
C ARG A 122 2.03 -17.69 7.65
N ARG A 123 1.42 -18.85 7.90
CA ARG A 123 -0.04 -19.02 7.93
C ARG A 123 -0.70 -18.02 8.87
N PHE A 124 -1.80 -17.46 8.40
CA PHE A 124 -2.64 -16.60 9.22
C PHE A 124 -3.70 -17.41 9.94
N THR A 125 -4.00 -17.02 11.17
CA THR A 125 -5.21 -17.46 11.85
C THR A 125 -6.45 -16.84 11.21
N PRO A 126 -7.66 -17.41 11.41
CA PRO A 126 -8.89 -16.83 10.87
C PRO A 126 -9.11 -15.38 11.33
N ARG A 127 -8.74 -15.08 12.58
CA ARG A 127 -8.76 -13.72 13.13
C ARG A 127 -7.80 -12.80 12.40
N ALA A 128 -6.54 -13.20 12.23
CA ALA A 128 -5.54 -12.38 11.54
C ALA A 128 -5.95 -12.08 10.09
N ALA A 129 -6.49 -13.07 9.38
CA ALA A 129 -7.03 -12.90 8.03
C ALA A 129 -8.21 -11.91 8.00
N THR A 130 -9.13 -11.99 8.97
CA THR A 130 -10.29 -11.08 9.06
C THR A 130 -9.84 -9.64 9.35
N VAL A 131 -8.95 -9.46 10.34
CA VAL A 131 -8.41 -8.14 10.70
C VAL A 131 -7.65 -7.53 9.53
N MET A 132 -6.77 -8.31 8.89
CA MET A 132 -6.00 -7.86 7.72
C MET A 132 -6.92 -7.39 6.60
N ALA A 133 -7.98 -8.14 6.29
CA ALA A 133 -8.96 -7.74 5.28
C ALA A 133 -9.73 -6.46 5.67
N MET A 134 -10.04 -6.25 6.95
CA MET A 134 -10.65 -5.02 7.42
C MET A 134 -9.71 -3.81 7.31
N LEU A 135 -8.45 -4.00 7.69
CA LEU A 135 -7.42 -2.97 7.60
C LEU A 135 -7.08 -2.64 6.14
N ALA A 136 -7.07 -3.62 5.24
CA ALA A 136 -6.93 -3.42 3.81
C ALA A 136 -8.10 -2.58 3.24
N ALA A 137 -9.35 -2.86 3.63
CA ALA A 137 -10.48 -2.05 3.22
C ALA A 137 -10.39 -0.60 3.75
N ALA A 138 -9.96 -0.42 5.01
CA ALA A 138 -9.72 0.91 5.58
C ALA A 138 -8.57 1.65 4.89
N ALA A 139 -7.49 0.95 4.52
CA ALA A 139 -6.38 1.50 3.75
C ALA A 139 -6.83 1.93 2.35
N MET A 140 -7.69 1.14 1.69
CA MET A 140 -8.27 1.48 0.40
C MET A 140 -9.13 2.76 0.47
N LEU A 141 -10.00 2.88 1.49
CA LEU A 141 -10.72 4.12 1.74
C LEU A 141 -9.76 5.29 2.02
N SER A 142 -8.70 5.06 2.81
CA SER A 142 -7.71 6.09 3.11
C SER A 142 -6.99 6.57 1.85
N GLY A 143 -6.65 5.67 0.94
CA GLY A 143 -6.08 6.00 -0.36
C GLY A 143 -7.01 6.86 -1.22
N TYR A 144 -8.30 6.52 -1.27
CA TYR A 144 -9.31 7.33 -1.97
C TYR A 144 -9.39 8.75 -1.39
N LEU A 145 -9.58 8.88 -0.08
CA LEU A 145 -9.68 10.16 0.60
C LEU A 145 -8.38 10.98 0.53
N ALA A 146 -7.23 10.32 0.43
CA ALA A 146 -5.94 10.98 0.28
C ALA A 146 -5.78 11.64 -1.10
N ASN A 147 -6.27 10.98 -2.16
CA ASN A 147 -6.00 11.34 -3.55
C ASN A 147 -7.13 12.18 -4.18
N ALA A 148 -8.38 12.04 -3.72
CA ALA A 148 -9.50 12.83 -4.24
C ALA A 148 -9.24 14.35 -4.31
N PRO A 149 -8.61 15.00 -3.31
CA PRO A 149 -8.29 16.43 -3.38
C PRO A 149 -7.36 16.80 -4.55
N SER A 150 -6.25 16.09 -4.73
CA SER A 150 -5.27 16.41 -5.78
C SER A 150 -5.83 16.15 -7.17
N GLU A 151 -6.64 15.10 -7.34
CA GLU A 151 -7.22 14.80 -8.66
C GLU A 151 -8.39 15.74 -9.04
N LEU A 152 -9.15 16.24 -8.05
CA LEU A 152 -10.43 16.91 -8.30
C LEU A 152 -10.45 18.43 -8.10
N HIS A 153 -9.47 19.02 -7.40
CA HIS A 153 -9.48 20.46 -7.10
C HIS A 153 -9.53 21.35 -8.34
N THR A 154 -8.90 20.93 -9.45
CA THR A 154 -8.89 21.64 -10.74
C THR A 154 -10.31 21.82 -11.30
N TYR A 155 -11.18 20.81 -11.21
CA TYR A 155 -12.58 20.92 -11.66
C TYR A 155 -13.40 21.86 -10.77
N ALA A 156 -13.13 21.85 -9.46
CA ALA A 156 -13.75 22.79 -8.53
C ALA A 156 -13.26 24.23 -8.78
N ALA A 157 -12.00 24.40 -9.18
CA ALA A 157 -11.42 25.70 -9.51
C ALA A 157 -12.09 26.31 -10.73
N ASP A 158 -12.32 25.52 -11.79
CA ASP A 158 -13.05 25.96 -12.99
C ASP A 158 -14.45 26.47 -12.64
N GLU A 159 -15.20 25.71 -11.85
CA GLU A 159 -16.56 26.08 -11.47
C GLU A 159 -16.60 27.32 -10.59
N PHE A 160 -15.65 27.47 -9.67
CA PHE A 160 -15.58 28.61 -8.77
C PHE A 160 -14.84 29.82 -9.39
N GLY A 161 -14.32 29.70 -10.61
CA GLY A 161 -13.51 30.73 -11.26
C GLY A 161 -12.24 31.08 -10.48
N ALA A 162 -11.60 30.07 -9.86
CA ALA A 162 -10.44 30.26 -9.01
C ALA A 162 -9.13 30.11 -9.80
N ASP A 163 -8.22 31.06 -9.63
CA ASP A 163 -6.90 31.03 -10.25
C ASP A 163 -5.93 30.04 -9.59
N GLN A 164 -4.77 29.85 -10.20
CA GLN A 164 -3.75 28.92 -9.71
C GLN A 164 -3.18 29.33 -8.35
N ALA A 165 -3.19 30.63 -8.01
CA ALA A 165 -2.83 31.11 -6.68
C ALA A 165 -3.83 30.62 -5.62
N ALA A 166 -5.14 30.74 -5.87
CA ALA A 166 -6.18 30.23 -4.99
C ALA A 166 -6.13 28.70 -4.85
N GLN A 167 -5.88 27.97 -5.94
CA GLN A 167 -5.63 26.53 -5.91
C GLN A 167 -4.37 26.18 -5.09
N GLY A 168 -3.32 26.99 -5.17
CA GLY A 168 -2.12 26.88 -4.36
C GLY A 168 -2.41 27.05 -2.86
N VAL A 169 -3.22 28.06 -2.51
CA VAL A 169 -3.69 28.28 -1.13
C VAL A 169 -4.50 27.08 -0.63
N LEU A 170 -5.42 26.56 -1.45
CA LEU A 170 -6.18 25.36 -1.13
C LEU A 170 -5.25 24.18 -0.81
N GLY A 171 -4.28 23.90 -1.70
CA GLY A 171 -3.36 22.78 -1.53
C GLY A 171 -2.47 22.88 -0.30
N ALA A 172 -2.12 24.11 0.12
CA ALA A 172 -1.36 24.35 1.34
C ALA A 172 -2.21 24.19 2.60
N VAL A 173 -3.43 24.73 2.60
CA VAL A 173 -4.39 24.58 3.71
C VAL A 173 -4.67 23.11 3.96
N VAL A 174 -4.93 22.31 2.92
CA VAL A 174 -5.16 20.86 3.07
C VAL A 174 -3.98 20.18 3.77
N ARG A 175 -2.73 20.54 3.42
CA ARG A 175 -1.52 19.94 3.99
C ARG A 175 -1.32 20.25 5.47
N ILE A 176 -1.83 21.38 5.99
CA ILE A 176 -1.85 21.67 7.44
C ILE A 176 -2.56 20.54 8.20
N GLY A 177 -3.58 19.93 7.60
CA GLY A 177 -4.33 18.83 8.22
C GLY A 177 -3.48 17.61 8.52
N THR A 178 -2.47 17.32 7.70
CA THR A 178 -1.51 16.24 7.98
C THR A 178 -0.67 16.52 9.23
N LEU A 179 -0.35 17.79 9.52
CA LEU A 179 0.36 18.17 10.74
C LEU A 179 -0.55 18.06 11.97
N LEU A 180 -1.81 18.49 11.86
CA LEU A 180 -2.80 18.34 12.92
C LEU A 180 -3.05 16.87 13.30
N ALA A 181 -2.95 15.96 12.33
CA ALA A 181 -3.12 14.53 12.55
C ALA A 181 -2.08 13.94 13.49
N ILE A 182 -0.88 14.54 13.59
CA ILE A 182 0.13 14.11 14.58
C ILE A 182 -0.43 14.27 15.99
N GLY A 183 -1.09 15.38 16.30
CA GLY A 183 -1.77 15.59 17.59
C GLY A 183 -2.91 14.59 17.82
N VAL A 184 -3.72 14.31 16.79
CA VAL A 184 -4.83 13.34 16.86
C VAL A 184 -4.30 11.91 17.10
N SER A 185 -3.16 11.55 16.52
CA SER A 185 -2.53 10.24 16.72
C SER A 185 -2.10 10.00 18.17
N VAL A 186 -1.66 11.05 18.88
CA VAL A 186 -1.37 10.98 20.33
C VAL A 186 -2.65 10.76 21.14
N LEU A 187 -3.76 11.37 20.73
CA LEU A 187 -5.06 11.14 21.37
C LEU A 187 -5.55 9.70 21.18
N ALA A 188 -5.18 9.09 20.05
CA ALA A 188 -5.52 7.71 19.72
C ALA A 188 -4.88 6.69 20.66
N ASP A 189 -3.71 7.01 21.20
CA ASP A 189 -3.02 6.18 22.19
C ASP A 189 -3.79 6.11 23.51
N ARG A 190 -4.67 7.09 23.80
CA ARG A 190 -5.43 7.16 25.06
C ARG A 190 -6.85 6.60 24.95
N HIS A 191 -7.47 6.64 23.78
CA HIS A 191 -8.90 6.34 23.60
C HIS A 191 -9.18 4.97 22.98
N GLY A 192 -8.13 4.22 22.62
CA GLY A 192 -8.22 2.92 21.93
C GLY A 192 -8.20 3.07 20.42
N ARG A 193 -7.49 2.15 19.74
CA ARG A 193 -7.22 2.20 18.29
C ARG A 193 -8.49 2.03 17.48
N ARG A 194 -9.38 1.13 17.92
CA ARG A 194 -10.65 0.87 17.24
C ARG A 194 -11.51 2.13 17.12
N ARG A 195 -11.63 2.90 18.21
CA ARG A 195 -12.47 4.11 18.24
C ARG A 195 -11.91 5.19 17.32
N VAL A 196 -10.59 5.31 17.25
CA VAL A 196 -9.93 6.27 16.36
C VAL A 196 -10.11 5.89 14.90
N VAL A 197 -9.93 4.62 14.53
CA VAL A 197 -10.20 4.16 13.16
C VAL A 197 -11.64 4.47 12.76
N ALA A 198 -12.62 4.10 13.60
CA ALA A 198 -14.03 4.36 13.32
C ALA A 198 -14.35 5.86 13.23
N GLY A 199 -13.82 6.66 14.15
CA GLY A 199 -14.00 8.11 14.17
C GLY A 199 -13.37 8.80 12.97
N ALA A 200 -12.14 8.41 12.59
CA ALA A 200 -11.44 8.96 11.44
C ALA A 200 -12.12 8.60 10.11
N ILE A 201 -12.64 7.37 9.98
CA ILE A 201 -13.48 6.99 8.83
C ILE A 201 -14.74 7.85 8.78
N GLY A 202 -15.46 7.99 9.89
CA GLY A 202 -16.67 8.79 9.96
C GLY A 202 -16.42 10.25 9.59
N VAL A 203 -15.46 10.90 10.25
CA VAL A 203 -15.11 12.31 10.00
C VAL A 203 -14.59 12.50 8.58
N GLY A 204 -13.74 11.61 8.07
CA GLY A 204 -13.21 11.70 6.71
C GLY A 204 -14.31 11.62 5.64
N ILE A 205 -15.26 10.69 5.79
CA ILE A 205 -16.38 10.53 4.86
C ILE A 205 -17.37 11.69 4.98
N THR A 206 -17.69 12.14 6.19
CA THR A 206 -18.55 13.32 6.38
C THR A 206 -17.90 14.57 5.79
N ALA A 207 -16.60 14.78 6.00
CA ALA A 207 -15.87 15.90 5.40
C ALA A 207 -15.87 15.83 3.87
N ALA A 208 -15.69 14.65 3.28
CA ALA A 208 -15.81 14.47 1.83
C ALA A 208 -17.24 14.77 1.33
N ALA A 209 -18.27 14.29 2.01
CA ALA A 209 -19.66 14.59 1.67
C ALA A 209 -19.98 16.11 1.78
N LEU A 210 -19.42 16.79 2.77
CA LEU A 210 -19.55 18.24 2.90
C LEU A 210 -18.75 19.00 1.82
N ALA A 211 -17.57 18.49 1.42
CA ALA A 211 -16.80 19.01 0.30
C ALA A 211 -17.58 18.92 -1.03
N ALA A 212 -18.36 17.85 -1.22
CA ALA A 212 -19.29 17.76 -2.35
C ALA A 212 -20.36 18.86 -2.35
N LEU A 213 -20.71 19.41 -1.18
CA LEU A 213 -21.70 20.49 -1.04
C LEU A 213 -21.04 21.87 -0.93
N ALA A 214 -19.72 21.98 -1.15
CA ALA A 214 -19.00 23.23 -1.00
C ALA A 214 -19.49 24.28 -2.02
N PRO A 215 -19.87 25.50 -1.58
CA PRO A 215 -20.30 26.57 -2.47
C PRO A 215 -19.14 27.40 -3.03
N ASN A 216 -17.94 27.31 -2.45
CA ASN A 216 -16.76 28.04 -2.87
C ASN A 216 -15.46 27.40 -2.36
N MET A 217 -14.32 27.94 -2.79
CA MET A 217 -12.99 27.43 -2.48
C MET A 217 -12.65 27.43 -0.97
N VAL A 218 -13.20 28.38 -0.21
CA VAL A 218 -12.94 28.50 1.24
C VAL A 218 -13.59 27.34 2.00
N TRP A 219 -14.87 27.08 1.73
CA TRP A 219 -15.59 25.95 2.32
C TRP A 219 -15.01 24.62 1.87
N LEU A 220 -14.64 24.50 0.59
CA LEU A 220 -13.95 23.32 0.09
C LEU A 220 -12.64 23.08 0.88
N GLY A 221 -11.80 24.11 1.04
CA GLY A 221 -10.57 24.02 1.81
C GLY A 221 -10.78 23.65 3.28
N ALA A 222 -11.80 24.20 3.93
CA ALA A 222 -12.13 23.86 5.31
C ALA A 222 -12.52 22.38 5.47
N PHE A 223 -13.37 21.86 4.58
CA PHE A 223 -13.76 20.45 4.61
C PHE A 223 -12.60 19.53 4.24
N LEU A 224 -11.80 19.88 3.24
CA LEU A 224 -10.62 19.09 2.85
C LEU A 224 -9.53 19.10 3.93
N LEU A 225 -9.37 20.17 4.70
CA LEU A 225 -8.48 20.22 5.87
C LEU A 225 -8.91 19.20 6.94
N ILE A 226 -10.21 19.18 7.27
CA ILE A 226 -10.79 18.22 8.23
C ILE A 226 -10.60 16.79 7.69
N GLY A 227 -10.94 16.57 6.42
CA GLY A 227 -10.79 15.29 5.75
C GLY A 227 -9.34 14.80 5.74
N ARG A 228 -8.38 15.68 5.45
CA ARG A 228 -6.94 15.36 5.45
C ARG A 228 -6.42 15.01 6.84
N THR A 229 -6.90 15.72 7.87
CA THR A 229 -6.56 15.43 9.27
C THR A 229 -7.05 14.05 9.67
N ALA A 230 -8.32 13.74 9.39
CA ALA A 230 -8.91 12.44 9.67
C ALA A 230 -8.21 11.32 8.88
N ASN A 231 -7.94 11.54 7.59
CA ASN A 231 -7.29 10.56 6.74
C ASN A 231 -5.85 10.23 7.18
N ALA A 232 -5.06 11.25 7.54
CA ALA A 232 -3.70 11.03 8.04
C ALA A 232 -3.70 10.26 9.37
N ALA A 233 -4.65 10.55 10.27
CA ALA A 233 -4.82 9.78 11.51
C ALA A 233 -5.26 8.34 11.23
N LEU A 234 -6.16 8.12 10.26
CA LEU A 234 -6.60 6.80 9.81
C LEU A 234 -5.43 5.96 9.32
N GLY A 235 -4.65 6.48 8.37
CA GLY A 235 -3.51 5.77 7.78
C GLY A 235 -2.48 5.34 8.84
N ALA A 236 -2.11 6.26 9.75
CA ALA A 236 -1.19 5.96 10.84
C ALA A 236 -1.73 4.84 11.76
N THR A 237 -3.00 4.95 12.16
CA THR A 237 -3.62 3.99 13.09
C THR A 237 -3.79 2.61 12.47
N VAL A 238 -4.14 2.54 11.17
CA VAL A 238 -4.28 1.27 10.42
C VAL A 238 -2.96 0.52 10.37
N VAL A 239 -1.85 1.21 10.08
CA VAL A 239 -0.52 0.61 10.04
C VAL A 239 -0.13 0.06 11.42
N VAL A 240 -0.31 0.85 12.48
CA VAL A 240 0.01 0.43 13.86
C VAL A 240 -0.81 -0.80 14.26
N MET A 241 -2.13 -0.77 14.03
CA MET A 241 -3.02 -1.89 14.36
C MET A 241 -2.63 -3.17 13.61
N ALA A 242 -2.15 -3.05 12.37
CA ALA A 242 -1.70 -4.20 11.59
C ALA A 242 -0.42 -4.82 12.18
N LEU A 243 0.54 -3.98 12.59
CA LEU A 243 1.81 -4.42 13.19
C LEU A 243 1.63 -5.05 14.59
N GLU A 244 0.57 -4.66 15.30
CA GLU A 244 0.20 -5.20 16.62
C GLU A 244 -0.50 -6.58 16.52
N GLU A 245 -1.31 -6.82 15.48
CA GLU A 245 -2.07 -8.07 15.34
C GLU A 245 -1.35 -9.15 14.51
N ILE A 246 -0.35 -8.79 13.70
CA ILE A 246 0.32 -9.71 12.76
C ILE A 246 1.69 -10.18 13.30
N PRO A 247 2.01 -11.49 13.18
CA PRO A 247 3.30 -12.04 13.60
C PRO A 247 4.50 -11.33 12.96
N ALA A 248 5.63 -11.26 13.69
CA ALA A 248 6.82 -10.53 13.26
C ALA A 248 7.30 -10.89 11.83
N GLY A 249 7.31 -12.17 11.48
CA GLY A 249 7.74 -12.66 10.16
C GLY A 249 6.83 -12.28 8.98
N CYS A 250 5.65 -11.71 9.21
CA CYS A 250 4.70 -11.31 8.17
C CYS A 250 4.47 -9.80 8.10
N ARG A 251 5.16 -9.00 8.92
CA ARG A 251 4.94 -7.54 9.01
C ARG A 251 5.25 -6.81 7.71
N ALA A 252 6.37 -7.12 7.06
CA ALA A 252 6.73 -6.52 5.78
C ALA A 252 5.67 -6.81 4.70
N TRP A 253 5.27 -8.08 4.58
CA TRP A 253 4.19 -8.51 3.67
C TRP A 253 2.88 -7.76 3.95
N CYS A 254 2.51 -7.61 5.23
CA CYS A 254 1.32 -6.86 5.61
C CYS A 254 1.39 -5.39 5.18
N LEU A 255 2.51 -4.70 5.47
CA LEU A 255 2.69 -3.30 5.09
C LEU A 255 2.59 -3.13 3.58
N SER A 256 3.14 -4.05 2.79
CA SER A 256 3.00 -4.07 1.33
C SER A 256 1.54 -4.21 0.89
N VAL A 257 0.78 -5.15 1.48
CA VAL A 257 -0.65 -5.33 1.16
C VAL A 257 -1.47 -4.08 1.53
N LEU A 258 -1.19 -3.43 2.66
CA LEU A 258 -1.85 -2.18 3.03
C LEU A 258 -1.52 -1.04 2.06
N ALA A 259 -0.25 -0.89 1.68
CA ALA A 259 0.18 0.12 0.72
C ALA A 259 -0.46 -0.10 -0.66
N MET A 260 -0.52 -1.35 -1.13
CA MET A 260 -1.22 -1.71 -2.37
C MET A 260 -2.72 -1.44 -2.28
N SER A 261 -3.34 -1.72 -1.12
CA SER A 261 -4.75 -1.42 -0.90
C SER A 261 -5.01 0.08 -0.95
N ALA A 262 -4.17 0.90 -0.33
CA ALA A 262 -4.26 2.35 -0.42
C ALA A 262 -4.04 2.86 -1.86
N ALA A 263 -3.06 2.32 -2.59
CA ALA A 263 -2.82 2.66 -3.99
C ALA A 263 -4.03 2.31 -4.87
N LEU A 264 -4.67 1.16 -4.65
CA LEU A 264 -5.90 0.77 -5.33
C LEU A 264 -7.03 1.77 -5.06
N GLY A 265 -7.17 2.21 -3.80
CA GLY A 265 -8.12 3.25 -3.41
C GLY A 265 -7.90 4.59 -4.10
N ALA A 266 -6.65 5.04 -4.18
CA ALA A 266 -6.27 6.22 -4.95
C ALA A 266 -6.59 6.06 -6.45
N GLY A 267 -6.33 4.87 -7.00
CA GLY A 267 -6.65 4.53 -8.39
C GLY A 267 -8.15 4.56 -8.72
N VAL A 268 -9.03 4.24 -7.76
CA VAL A 268 -10.49 4.36 -7.97
C VAL A 268 -10.90 5.81 -8.25
N VAL A 269 -10.24 6.80 -7.63
CA VAL A 269 -10.49 8.22 -7.94
C VAL A 269 -10.17 8.48 -9.42
N VAL A 270 -9.01 8.02 -9.88
CA VAL A 270 -8.55 8.18 -11.26
C VAL A 270 -9.47 7.45 -12.24
N TRP A 271 -9.94 6.24 -11.92
CA TRP A 271 -10.89 5.51 -12.76
C TRP A 271 -12.24 6.20 -12.91
N LEU A 272 -12.70 6.87 -11.85
CA LEU A 272 -13.96 7.59 -11.82
C LEU A 272 -13.83 9.03 -12.30
N GLN A 273 -12.62 9.56 -12.44
CA GLN A 273 -12.38 10.93 -12.88
C GLN A 273 -13.09 11.31 -14.19
N PRO A 274 -13.29 10.43 -15.20
CA PRO A 274 -14.07 10.76 -16.41
C PRO A 274 -15.48 11.27 -16.15
N VAL A 275 -16.08 10.91 -15.00
CA VAL A 275 -17.40 11.41 -14.57
C VAL A 275 -17.40 12.93 -14.40
N SER A 276 -16.24 13.54 -14.10
CA SER A 276 -16.11 14.99 -13.89
C SER A 276 -16.34 15.81 -15.16
N ASP A 277 -16.23 15.21 -16.35
CA ASP A 277 -16.51 15.87 -17.63
C ASP A 277 -18.00 15.87 -17.99
N LEU A 278 -18.86 15.15 -17.26
CA LEU A 278 -20.29 15.04 -17.60
C LEU A 278 -21.03 16.36 -17.41
N ALA A 279 -20.64 17.15 -16.41
CA ALA A 279 -21.18 18.47 -16.12
C ALA A 279 -20.22 19.23 -15.18
N PRO A 280 -20.28 20.58 -15.13
CA PRO A 280 -19.43 21.37 -14.23
C PRO A 280 -19.51 20.94 -12.77
N TRP A 281 -20.68 20.45 -12.32
CA TRP A 281 -20.90 20.01 -10.93
C TRP A 281 -20.55 18.53 -10.68
N ALA A 282 -20.24 17.74 -11.71
CA ALA A 282 -20.15 16.28 -11.62
C ALA A 282 -18.99 15.78 -10.74
N TRP A 283 -17.91 16.57 -10.59
CA TRP A 283 -16.81 16.29 -9.66
C TRP A 283 -17.29 16.11 -8.21
N ARG A 284 -18.40 16.75 -7.82
CA ARG A 284 -19.02 16.59 -6.50
C ARG A 284 -19.45 15.16 -6.22
N MET A 285 -19.86 14.41 -7.24
CA MET A 285 -20.26 13.01 -7.08
C MET A 285 -19.10 12.16 -6.55
N LEU A 286 -17.86 12.46 -6.95
CA LEU A 286 -16.68 11.73 -6.50
C LEU A 286 -16.40 12.03 -5.02
N PHE A 287 -16.58 13.27 -4.56
CA PHE A 287 -16.51 13.56 -3.12
C PHE A 287 -17.64 12.90 -2.30
N ALA A 288 -18.80 12.62 -2.91
CA ALA A 288 -19.90 11.89 -2.28
C ALA A 288 -19.74 10.35 -2.33
N PHE A 289 -18.91 9.81 -3.23
CA PHE A 289 -18.70 8.37 -3.42
C PHE A 289 -18.34 7.60 -2.13
N PRO A 290 -17.53 8.12 -1.19
CA PRO A 290 -17.23 7.43 0.06
C PRO A 290 -18.46 7.09 0.92
N LEU A 291 -19.61 7.76 0.74
CA LEU A 291 -20.86 7.40 1.43
C LEU A 291 -21.35 5.99 1.05
N VAL A 292 -21.17 5.60 -0.22
CA VAL A 292 -21.49 4.25 -0.70
C VAL A 292 -20.55 3.22 -0.07
N ALA A 293 -19.26 3.53 -0.02
CA ALA A 293 -18.26 2.69 0.64
C ALA A 293 -18.56 2.51 2.13
N LEU A 294 -19.04 3.56 2.82
CA LEU A 294 -19.46 3.48 4.22
C LEU A 294 -20.61 2.51 4.42
N ALA A 295 -21.65 2.58 3.58
CA ALA A 295 -22.80 1.69 3.67
C ALA A 295 -22.38 0.21 3.53
N ALA A 296 -21.47 -0.08 2.60
CA ALA A 296 -20.91 -1.41 2.41
C ALA A 296 -19.97 -1.86 3.56
N ALA A 297 -19.26 -0.92 4.19
CA ALA A 297 -18.25 -1.21 5.23
C ALA A 297 -18.81 -1.27 6.67
N ARG A 298 -19.96 -0.62 6.92
CA ARG A 298 -20.56 -0.43 8.25
C ARG A 298 -20.74 -1.70 9.10
N PRO A 299 -21.21 -2.85 8.56
CA PRO A 299 -21.44 -4.05 9.37
C PRO A 299 -20.15 -4.66 9.94
N LEU A 300 -19.01 -4.45 9.25
CA LEU A 300 -17.72 -5.05 9.61
C LEU A 300 -16.84 -4.10 10.42
N LEU A 301 -16.89 -2.79 10.17
CA LEU A 301 -16.22 -1.80 11.04
C LEU A 301 -16.74 -1.87 12.48
N ARG A 302 -18.02 -2.24 12.67
CA ARG A 302 -18.61 -2.52 13.99
C ARG A 302 -18.05 -3.77 14.68
N ARG A 303 -17.33 -4.64 13.95
CA ARG A 303 -16.76 -5.90 14.44
C ARG A 303 -15.24 -5.87 14.62
N LEU A 304 -14.59 -4.72 14.39
CA LEU A 304 -13.15 -4.56 14.63
C LEU A 304 -12.83 -4.95 16.09
N PRO A 305 -12.01 -5.99 16.33
CA PRO A 305 -11.54 -6.28 17.68
C PRO A 305 -10.62 -5.15 18.16
N GLU A 306 -10.59 -4.87 19.46
CA GLU A 306 -9.57 -3.96 20.02
C GLU A 306 -8.20 -4.61 19.86
N SER A 307 -7.15 -3.79 19.66
CA SER A 307 -5.79 -4.32 19.56
C SER A 307 -5.39 -5.01 20.86
N ARG A 308 -4.78 -6.19 20.76
CA ARG A 308 -4.51 -7.08 21.90
C ARG A 308 -3.38 -6.64 22.84
N ARG A 309 -2.66 -5.55 22.56
CA ARG A 309 -1.53 -5.12 23.41
C ARG A 309 -1.41 -3.59 23.45
N PHE A 310 -1.80 -3.02 24.59
CA PHE A 310 -1.37 -1.69 25.01
C PHE A 310 -0.74 -1.80 26.41
N GLU A 311 0.43 -2.42 26.50
CA GLU A 311 1.27 -2.32 27.70
C GLU A 311 2.70 -2.74 27.38
N ARG A 312 3.44 -1.81 26.75
CA ARG A 312 4.89 -1.66 26.91
C ARG A 312 5.20 -0.22 26.51
N ARG A 313 5.09 0.69 27.47
CA ARG A 313 5.70 2.02 27.35
C ARG A 313 7.20 1.79 27.21
N GLY A 314 7.71 1.87 25.97
CA GLY A 314 9.13 2.11 25.77
C GLY A 314 9.51 3.39 26.51
N ARG A 315 10.63 3.35 27.24
CA ARG A 315 11.18 4.52 27.95
C ARG A 315 11.15 5.76 27.04
N ASP A 316 10.76 6.90 27.58
CA ASP A 316 10.89 8.19 26.90
C ASP A 316 12.38 8.46 26.61
N VAL A 317 12.83 8.10 25.42
CA VAL A 317 14.18 8.43 24.97
C VAL A 317 14.20 9.88 24.51
N THR A 318 15.06 10.68 25.13
CA THR A 318 15.21 12.10 24.81
C THR A 318 15.88 12.28 23.45
N LEU A 319 15.40 13.23 22.63
CA LEU A 319 16.01 13.59 21.34
C LEU A 319 17.37 14.31 21.47
N ARG A 320 17.88 14.50 22.71
CA ARG A 320 19.14 15.20 22.98
C ARG A 320 20.29 14.46 22.26
N GLY A 321 20.98 15.17 21.37
CA GLY A 321 22.10 14.64 20.58
C GLY A 321 21.78 14.32 19.10
N TYR A 322 20.50 14.12 18.74
CA TYR A 322 20.10 13.73 17.38
C TYR A 322 19.53 14.88 16.53
N TRP A 323 19.62 16.13 17.00
CA TRP A 323 19.04 17.28 16.28
C TRP A 323 19.71 17.55 14.93
N ARG A 324 21.02 17.30 14.78
CA ARG A 324 21.75 17.51 13.52
C ARG A 324 21.30 16.51 12.43
N PRO A 325 21.27 15.18 12.67
CA PRO A 325 20.68 14.24 11.71
C PRO A 325 19.21 14.52 11.39
N ILE A 326 18.41 14.93 12.39
CA ILE A 326 17.00 15.30 12.17
C ILE A 326 16.89 16.53 11.27
N ALA A 327 17.69 17.57 11.54
CA ALA A 327 17.69 18.79 10.74
C ALA A 327 18.17 18.52 9.30
N LEU A 328 19.23 17.72 9.12
CA LEU A 328 19.75 17.35 7.80
C LEU A 328 18.73 16.55 7.00
N LEU A 329 18.23 15.45 7.57
CA LEU A 329 17.25 14.61 6.89
C LEU A 329 15.94 15.36 6.67
N GLY A 330 15.52 16.16 7.64
CA GLY A 330 14.35 17.02 7.56
C GLY A 330 14.47 18.08 6.46
N ALA A 331 15.64 18.70 6.28
CA ALA A 331 15.91 19.63 5.19
C ALA A 331 15.86 18.94 3.83
N ILE A 332 16.37 17.70 3.73
CA ILE A 332 16.24 16.87 2.53
C ILE A 332 14.75 16.63 2.22
N TYR A 333 13.97 16.16 3.19
CA TYR A 333 12.52 15.95 3.01
C TYR A 333 11.78 17.23 2.64
N LEU A 334 12.13 18.37 3.25
CA LEU A 334 11.56 19.68 2.93
C LEU A 334 11.84 20.06 1.47
N ALA A 335 13.08 19.91 1.02
CA ALA A 335 13.48 20.23 -0.36
C ALA A 335 12.80 19.32 -1.40
N PHE A 336 12.69 18.01 -1.13
CA PHE A 336 11.89 17.11 -1.97
C PHE A 336 10.40 17.46 -1.94
N GLY A 337 9.87 17.79 -0.77
CA GLY A 337 8.48 18.22 -0.60
C GLY A 337 8.16 19.48 -1.40
N LEU A 338 9.06 20.47 -1.35
CA LEU A 338 8.95 21.75 -2.07
C LEU A 338 8.74 21.56 -3.58
N PHE A 339 9.31 20.50 -4.17
CA PHE A 339 9.19 20.18 -5.58
C PHE A 339 8.07 19.19 -5.90
N LEU A 340 7.98 18.09 -5.14
CA LEU A 340 6.98 17.03 -5.39
C LEU A 340 5.56 17.48 -5.07
N GLY A 341 5.38 18.40 -4.11
CA GLY A 341 4.07 18.95 -3.76
C GLY A 341 3.36 19.60 -4.95
N PRO A 342 3.99 20.58 -5.63
CA PRO A 342 3.49 21.19 -6.85
C PRO A 342 3.20 20.21 -7.98
N ILE A 343 4.06 19.23 -8.21
CA ILE A 343 3.85 18.24 -9.27
C ILE A 343 2.60 17.40 -8.98
N ASP A 344 2.48 16.90 -7.76
CA ASP A 344 1.31 16.11 -7.34
C ASP A 344 0.02 16.93 -7.40
N TRP A 345 0.08 18.21 -7.07
CA TRP A 345 -1.08 19.10 -7.04
C TRP A 345 -1.46 19.60 -8.44
N PHE A 346 -0.56 20.24 -9.17
CA PHE A 346 -0.88 20.93 -10.43
C PHE A 346 -0.75 20.08 -11.70
N ARG A 347 -0.34 18.81 -11.64
CA ARG A 347 -0.24 17.96 -12.85
C ARG A 347 -1.55 17.90 -13.62
N ASN A 348 -2.67 17.67 -12.94
CA ASN A 348 -3.95 17.54 -13.61
C ASN A 348 -4.41 18.87 -14.22
N GLU A 349 -4.23 19.98 -13.49
CA GLU A 349 -4.45 21.33 -14.01
C GLU A 349 -3.63 21.55 -15.29
N TYR A 350 -2.33 21.28 -15.27
CA TYR A 350 -1.45 21.45 -16.42
C TYR A 350 -1.90 20.64 -17.64
N LEU A 351 -2.28 19.37 -17.44
CA LEU A 351 -2.79 18.53 -18.53
C LEU A 351 -4.12 19.04 -19.10
N ARG A 352 -5.00 19.59 -18.26
CA ARG A 352 -6.31 20.12 -18.67
C ARG A 352 -6.18 21.48 -19.35
N ASP A 353 -5.50 22.43 -18.71
CA ASP A 353 -5.46 23.83 -19.14
C ASP A 353 -4.48 24.08 -20.29
N GLU A 354 -3.31 23.45 -20.26
CA GLU A 354 -2.28 23.69 -21.28
C GLU A 354 -2.33 22.69 -22.43
N HIS A 355 -2.80 21.45 -22.18
CA HIS A 355 -2.91 20.41 -23.22
C HIS A 355 -4.35 20.07 -23.62
N GLY A 356 -5.36 20.65 -22.98
CA GLY A 356 -6.77 20.40 -23.31
C GLY A 356 -7.21 18.95 -23.03
N PHE A 357 -6.56 18.25 -22.11
CA PHE A 357 -6.92 16.85 -21.83
C PHE A 357 -8.30 16.78 -21.18
N SER A 358 -9.15 15.91 -21.71
CA SER A 358 -10.36 15.48 -21.01
C SER A 358 -10.00 14.73 -19.73
N ALA A 359 -10.93 14.66 -18.77
CA ALA A 359 -10.79 13.85 -17.57
C ALA A 359 -10.45 12.39 -17.89
N ALA A 360 -11.01 11.84 -18.98
CA ALA A 360 -10.68 10.50 -19.46
C ALA A 360 -9.22 10.38 -19.93
N LEU A 361 -8.70 11.38 -20.63
CA LEU A 361 -7.32 11.38 -21.09
C LEU A 361 -6.34 11.61 -19.94
N VAL A 362 -6.67 12.46 -18.96
CA VAL A 362 -5.91 12.60 -17.71
C VAL A 362 -5.87 11.26 -16.96
N SER A 363 -7.00 10.57 -16.86
CA SER A 363 -7.07 9.24 -16.24
C SER A 363 -6.17 8.24 -16.96
N LEU A 364 -6.24 8.19 -18.29
CA LEU A 364 -5.38 7.33 -19.10
C LEU A 364 -3.90 7.67 -18.92
N PHE A 365 -3.56 8.95 -18.85
CA PHE A 365 -2.20 9.44 -18.61
C PHE A 365 -1.67 8.99 -17.25
N VAL A 366 -2.42 9.22 -16.18
CA VAL A 366 -2.03 8.83 -14.82
C VAL A 366 -1.92 7.32 -14.71
N LEU A 367 -2.87 6.55 -15.23
CA LEU A 367 -2.81 5.09 -15.20
C LEU A 367 -1.64 4.53 -16.02
N GLY A 368 -1.41 5.09 -17.21
CA GLY A 368 -0.34 4.68 -18.11
C GLY A 368 1.06 4.97 -17.57
N THR A 369 1.22 6.05 -16.79
CA THR A 369 2.52 6.46 -16.24
C THR A 369 2.76 5.94 -14.81
N ALA A 370 1.75 5.95 -13.94
CA ALA A 370 1.90 5.57 -12.53
C ALA A 370 1.87 4.05 -12.30
N THR A 371 1.11 3.28 -13.08
CA THR A 371 1.04 1.81 -12.90
C THR A 371 2.41 1.15 -13.13
N PRO A 372 3.13 1.44 -14.22
CA PRO A 372 4.49 0.93 -14.41
C PRO A 372 5.47 1.44 -13.33
N ALA A 373 5.29 2.66 -12.84
CA ALA A 373 6.11 3.20 -11.76
C ALA A 373 5.99 2.39 -10.46
N GLY A 374 4.80 1.86 -10.15
CA GLY A 374 4.62 0.93 -9.02
C GLY A 374 5.49 -0.33 -9.13
N LEU A 375 5.64 -0.89 -10.34
CA LEU A 375 6.55 -2.01 -10.60
C LEU A 375 8.02 -1.58 -10.53
N ALA A 376 8.32 -0.36 -10.97
CA ALA A 376 9.67 0.22 -10.90
C ALA A 376 10.17 0.39 -9.47
N VAL A 377 9.29 0.66 -8.48
CA VAL A 377 9.67 0.70 -7.05
C VAL A 377 10.32 -0.62 -6.60
N TYR A 378 9.76 -1.76 -7.01
CA TYR A 378 10.31 -3.07 -6.67
C TYR A 378 11.71 -3.28 -7.28
N ALA A 379 11.86 -2.95 -8.56
CA ALA A 379 13.15 -3.02 -9.25
C ALA A 379 14.18 -2.06 -8.62
N ALA A 380 13.77 -0.85 -8.25
CA ALA A 380 14.60 0.15 -7.61
C ALA A 380 15.08 -0.31 -6.22
N GLY A 381 14.24 -1.00 -5.44
CA GLY A 381 14.64 -1.58 -4.16
C GLY A 381 15.75 -2.62 -4.34
N ARG A 382 15.56 -3.60 -5.23
CA ARG A 382 16.58 -4.61 -5.58
C ARG A 382 17.89 -3.99 -6.08
N LEU A 383 17.79 -2.93 -6.88
CA LEU A 383 18.96 -2.25 -7.43
C LEU A 383 19.67 -1.40 -6.38
N ALA A 384 18.94 -0.80 -5.44
CA ALA A 384 19.49 -0.06 -4.31
C ALA A 384 20.31 -0.96 -3.39
N ASP A 385 19.87 -2.21 -3.19
CA ASP A 385 20.59 -3.18 -2.35
C ASP A 385 21.88 -3.69 -3.02
N SER A 386 21.94 -3.73 -4.36
CA SER A 386 23.08 -4.28 -5.10
C SER A 386 24.09 -3.24 -5.61
N ARG A 387 23.63 -2.03 -5.98
CA ARG A 387 24.48 -0.96 -6.55
C ARG A 387 24.68 0.23 -5.61
N GLY A 388 24.09 0.17 -4.43
CA GLY A 388 24.12 1.27 -3.47
C GLY A 388 23.01 2.29 -3.70
N ARG A 389 22.53 2.84 -2.60
CA ARG A 389 21.39 3.76 -2.48
C ARG A 389 21.74 5.17 -2.93
N ARG A 390 23.01 5.58 -2.81
CA ARG A 390 23.46 6.89 -3.28
C ARG A 390 23.25 7.06 -4.78
N ILE A 391 23.56 6.02 -5.56
CA ILE A 391 23.36 6.02 -7.01
C ILE A 391 21.87 6.12 -7.35
N ILE A 392 21.03 5.32 -6.69
CA ILE A 392 19.58 5.35 -6.92
C ILE A 392 18.99 6.71 -6.56
N LEU A 393 19.42 7.30 -5.44
CA LEU A 393 18.99 8.64 -5.04
C LEU A 393 19.40 9.70 -6.06
N ALA A 394 20.65 9.68 -6.54
CA ALA A 394 21.14 10.63 -7.52
C ALA A 394 20.41 10.49 -8.86
N VAL A 395 20.27 9.26 -9.38
CA VAL A 395 19.56 8.96 -10.63
C VAL A 395 18.10 9.38 -10.53
N ALA A 396 17.42 9.04 -9.44
CA ALA A 396 16.02 9.39 -9.26
C ALA A 396 15.81 10.91 -9.15
N SER A 397 16.74 11.64 -8.51
CA SER A 397 16.66 13.09 -8.34
C SER A 397 17.04 13.87 -9.60
N VAL A 398 18.00 13.39 -10.38
CA VAL A 398 18.45 14.06 -11.61
C VAL A 398 17.59 13.63 -12.80
N LEU A 399 17.58 12.33 -13.11
CA LEU A 399 16.90 11.83 -14.30
C LEU A 399 15.38 11.68 -14.07
N GLY A 400 14.97 11.16 -12.91
CA GLY A 400 13.56 10.97 -12.60
C GLY A 400 12.82 12.30 -12.44
N LEU A 401 13.25 13.12 -11.48
CA LEU A 401 12.62 14.43 -11.27
C LEU A 401 12.89 15.40 -12.43
N GLY A 402 14.04 15.34 -13.08
CA GLY A 402 14.31 16.12 -14.30
C GLY A 402 13.37 15.77 -15.44
N SER A 403 13.03 14.48 -15.63
CA SER A 403 12.01 14.06 -16.61
C SER A 403 10.62 14.59 -16.24
N LEU A 404 10.31 14.76 -14.95
CA LEU A 404 9.09 15.45 -14.53
C LEU A 404 9.15 16.96 -14.78
N VAL A 405 10.32 17.61 -14.79
CA VAL A 405 10.43 19.00 -15.27
C VAL A 405 10.17 19.08 -16.78
N VAL A 406 10.75 18.16 -17.55
CA VAL A 406 10.53 18.06 -19.00
C VAL A 406 9.05 17.88 -19.30
N LEU A 407 8.33 17.06 -18.52
CA LEU A 407 6.87 16.88 -18.64
C LEU A 407 6.10 18.21 -18.67
N PHE A 408 6.48 19.20 -17.86
CA PHE A 408 5.81 20.51 -17.81
C PHE A 408 6.23 21.48 -18.95
N ASN A 409 7.09 21.04 -19.87
CA ASN A 409 7.64 21.87 -20.94
C ASN A 409 7.45 21.26 -22.35
N VAL A 410 6.84 20.09 -22.47
CA VAL A 410 6.70 19.36 -23.75
C VAL A 410 5.27 18.89 -23.99
N SER A 411 4.95 18.52 -25.22
CA SER A 411 3.61 18.10 -25.65
C SER A 411 3.63 16.81 -26.48
N GLY A 412 2.46 16.23 -26.75
CA GLY A 412 2.35 15.04 -27.60
C GLY A 412 3.06 13.81 -27.03
N ALA A 413 3.70 13.00 -27.88
CA ALA A 413 4.30 11.73 -27.44
C ALA A 413 5.45 11.89 -26.43
N THR A 414 6.19 13.00 -26.48
CA THR A 414 7.29 13.27 -25.55
C THR A 414 6.78 13.56 -24.13
N LEU A 415 5.59 14.14 -23.98
CA LEU A 415 4.91 14.32 -22.69
C LEU A 415 4.62 12.98 -22.02
N TRP A 416 4.08 12.01 -22.77
CA TRP A 416 3.83 10.66 -22.27
C TRP A 416 5.11 9.94 -21.85
N LEU A 417 6.15 10.02 -22.69
CA LEU A 417 7.44 9.43 -22.39
C LEU A 417 8.09 10.07 -21.15
N ALA A 418 8.07 11.40 -21.07
CA ALA A 418 8.63 12.15 -19.93
C ALA A 418 7.89 11.83 -18.63
N GLY A 419 6.55 11.72 -18.68
CA GLY A 419 5.74 11.30 -17.55
C GLY A 419 6.04 9.86 -17.11
N LEU A 420 6.14 8.92 -18.05
CA LEU A 420 6.43 7.51 -17.76
C LEU A 420 7.83 7.35 -17.16
N VAL A 421 8.86 7.88 -17.82
CA VAL A 421 10.25 7.81 -17.36
C VAL A 421 10.40 8.53 -16.02
N GLY A 422 9.80 9.71 -15.89
CA GLY A 422 9.81 10.48 -14.66
C GLY A 422 9.18 9.72 -13.49
N ALA A 423 7.99 9.14 -13.68
CA ALA A 423 7.32 8.34 -12.67
C ALA A 423 8.13 7.09 -12.30
N MET A 424 8.64 6.34 -13.28
CA MET A 424 9.40 5.11 -13.03
C MET A 424 10.73 5.35 -12.29
N LEU A 425 11.50 6.37 -12.69
CA LEU A 425 12.79 6.65 -12.08
C LEU A 425 12.64 7.34 -10.72
N SER A 426 11.70 8.28 -10.57
CA SER A 426 11.45 8.97 -9.29
C SER A 426 10.88 8.02 -8.22
N ALA A 427 10.23 6.92 -8.61
CA ALA A 427 9.79 5.86 -7.70
C ALA A 427 10.92 5.31 -6.81
N GLY A 428 12.17 5.36 -7.28
CA GLY A 428 13.36 4.95 -6.52
C GLY A 428 13.67 5.83 -5.29
N LEU A 429 13.12 7.05 -5.21
CA LEU A 429 13.29 7.93 -4.05
C LEU A 429 12.71 7.32 -2.77
N LEU A 430 11.61 6.57 -2.88
CA LEU A 430 10.94 5.99 -1.73
C LEU A 430 11.82 4.99 -0.97
N PRO A 431 12.37 3.92 -1.60
CA PRO A 431 13.30 3.02 -0.92
C PRO A 431 14.61 3.73 -0.56
N ALA A 432 15.16 4.61 -1.41
CA ALA A 432 16.44 5.27 -1.14
C ALA A 432 16.40 6.16 0.12
N LEU A 433 15.35 6.98 0.28
CA LEU A 433 15.21 7.84 1.47
C LEU A 433 14.68 7.09 2.70
N GLY A 434 13.90 6.02 2.48
CA GLY A 434 13.31 5.23 3.56
C GLY A 434 14.37 4.61 4.48
N VAL A 435 15.49 4.15 3.93
CA VAL A 435 16.49 3.41 4.73
C VAL A 435 17.40 4.32 5.57
N TYR A 436 17.67 5.55 5.14
CA TYR A 436 18.46 6.49 5.96
C TYR A 436 17.82 6.75 7.32
N ARG A 437 16.49 6.63 7.44
CA ARG A 437 15.81 6.71 8.75
C ARG A 437 16.20 5.54 9.67
N GLY A 438 16.37 4.35 9.10
CA GLY A 438 16.80 3.15 9.83
C GLY A 438 18.27 3.23 10.27
N GLU A 439 19.13 3.76 9.40
CA GLU A 439 20.57 3.83 9.65
C GLU A 439 20.97 4.98 10.59
N LEU A 440 20.34 6.15 10.48
CA LEU A 440 20.73 7.34 11.25
C LEU A 440 20.20 7.35 12.68
N PHE A 441 19.12 6.61 12.95
CA PHE A 441 18.42 6.66 14.23
C PHE A 441 18.33 5.27 14.88
N PRO A 442 18.57 5.16 16.20
CA PRO A 442 18.33 3.93 16.95
C PRO A 442 16.84 3.61 16.95
N THR A 443 16.49 2.34 17.12
CA THR A 443 15.12 1.84 16.98
C THR A 443 14.11 2.63 17.83
N ALA A 444 14.50 3.01 19.04
CA ALA A 444 13.66 3.81 19.95
C ALA A 444 13.34 5.24 19.46
N LEU A 445 14.17 5.83 18.59
CA LEU A 445 14.01 7.18 18.06
C LEU A 445 13.50 7.22 16.62
N ARG A 446 13.58 6.11 15.86
CA ARG A 446 13.19 6.05 14.44
C ARG A 446 11.77 6.57 14.18
N ALA A 447 10.81 6.19 15.00
CA ALA A 447 9.42 6.63 14.84
C ALA A 447 9.28 8.15 15.01
N ARG A 448 9.86 8.72 16.08
CA ARG A 448 9.83 10.17 16.34
C ARG A 448 10.56 10.96 15.24
N ALA A 449 11.74 10.49 14.84
CA ALA A 449 12.51 11.12 13.77
C ALA A 449 11.73 11.09 12.44
N ALA A 450 11.12 9.95 12.08
CA ALA A 450 10.30 9.83 10.88
C ALA A 450 9.10 10.80 10.88
N THR A 451 8.44 10.98 12.04
CA THR A 451 7.35 11.95 12.18
C THR A 451 7.83 13.39 11.96
N ILE A 452 8.96 13.78 12.56
CA ILE A 452 9.51 15.14 12.43
C ILE A 452 9.98 15.41 11.00
N THR A 453 10.77 14.52 10.41
CA THR A 453 11.26 14.71 9.04
C THR A 453 10.13 14.65 8.01
N GLY A 454 9.13 13.80 8.25
CA GLY A 454 7.90 13.76 7.45
C GLY A 454 7.11 15.07 7.53
N ALA A 455 6.95 15.65 8.73
CA ALA A 455 6.32 16.95 8.93
C ALA A 455 7.05 18.07 8.17
N MET A 456 8.40 18.06 8.19
CA MET A 456 9.19 19.01 7.40
C MET A 456 8.98 18.84 5.90
N GLY A 457 8.82 17.61 5.41
CA GLY A 457 8.45 17.35 4.02
C GLY A 457 7.06 17.87 3.65
N VAL A 458 6.08 17.73 4.54
CA VAL A 458 4.72 18.29 4.36
C VAL A 458 4.75 19.81 4.33
N VAL A 459 5.54 20.45 5.20
CA VAL A 459 5.75 21.90 5.20
C VAL A 459 6.39 22.33 3.88
N GLY A 460 7.43 21.63 3.42
CA GLY A 460 8.02 21.85 2.11
C GLY A 460 6.98 21.80 0.99
N ALA A 461 6.15 20.75 0.97
CA ALA A 461 5.09 20.61 -0.03
C ALA A 461 4.02 21.71 0.05
N ALA A 462 3.68 22.20 1.24
CA ALA A 462 2.75 23.30 1.41
C ALA A 462 3.34 24.61 0.85
N ILE A 463 4.60 24.91 1.18
CA ILE A 463 5.32 26.08 0.64
C ILE A 463 5.44 25.95 -0.88
N GLY A 464 5.79 24.77 -1.37
CA GLY A 464 5.98 24.50 -2.80
C GLY A 464 4.72 24.81 -3.58
N VAL A 465 3.56 24.31 -3.12
CA VAL A 465 2.27 24.50 -3.80
C VAL A 465 1.83 25.98 -3.76
N LEU A 466 2.08 26.70 -2.66
CA LEU A 466 1.84 28.15 -2.60
C LEU A 466 2.70 28.91 -3.60
N VAL A 467 4.01 28.65 -3.58
CA VAL A 467 4.98 29.30 -4.47
C VAL A 467 4.66 28.97 -5.92
N ALA A 468 4.35 27.71 -6.22
CA ALA A 468 4.03 27.28 -7.58
C ALA A 468 2.75 27.95 -8.10
N GLY A 469 1.69 28.01 -7.28
CA GLY A 469 0.46 28.71 -7.65
C GLY A 469 0.69 30.20 -7.90
N ALA A 470 1.37 30.88 -6.96
CA ALA A 470 1.66 32.32 -7.07
C ALA A 470 2.56 32.66 -8.27
N LEU A 471 3.64 31.90 -8.47
CA LEU A 471 4.54 32.11 -9.60
C LEU A 471 3.89 31.73 -10.92
N ARG A 472 3.03 30.71 -10.97
CA ARG A 472 2.28 30.38 -12.19
C ARG A 472 1.35 31.52 -12.60
N THR A 473 0.66 32.14 -11.65
CA THR A 473 -0.20 33.30 -11.92
C THR A 473 0.64 34.50 -12.39
N ALA A 474 1.86 34.69 -11.87
CA ALA A 474 2.72 35.80 -12.23
C ALA A 474 3.49 35.61 -13.56
N TRP A 475 3.96 34.39 -13.85
CA TRP A 475 4.84 34.08 -14.98
C TRP A 475 4.09 33.48 -16.18
N GLY A 476 2.88 32.94 -15.95
CA GLY A 476 2.07 32.32 -17.00
C GLY A 476 2.53 30.93 -17.46
N SER A 477 3.60 30.38 -16.88
CA SER A 477 4.22 29.12 -17.28
C SER A 477 4.44 28.20 -16.08
N PHE A 478 3.88 26.98 -16.09
CA PHE A 478 4.21 25.98 -15.07
C PHE A 478 5.62 25.43 -15.27
N GLY A 479 6.08 25.31 -16.52
CA GLY A 479 7.38 24.76 -16.87
C GLY A 479 8.54 25.48 -16.19
N ASP A 480 8.57 26.81 -16.24
CA ASP A 480 9.63 27.64 -15.63
C ASP A 480 9.61 27.57 -14.11
N VAL A 481 8.41 27.54 -13.53
CA VAL A 481 8.20 27.45 -12.09
C VAL A 481 8.70 26.11 -11.55
N ILE A 482 8.32 25.00 -12.20
CA ILE A 482 8.76 23.66 -11.80
C ILE A 482 10.27 23.50 -12.03
N ALA A 483 10.83 24.05 -13.11
CA ALA A 483 12.27 24.06 -13.35
C ALA A 483 13.04 24.79 -12.25
N LEU A 484 12.55 25.94 -11.77
CA LEU A 484 13.14 26.64 -10.63
C LEU A 484 13.09 25.79 -9.35
N LEU A 485 11.95 25.17 -9.05
CA LEU A 485 11.79 24.38 -7.82
C LEU A 485 12.64 23.09 -7.83
N TRP A 486 13.04 22.59 -9.00
CA TRP A 486 13.90 21.42 -9.14
C TRP A 486 15.30 21.60 -8.53
N VAL A 487 15.76 22.85 -8.37
CA VAL A 487 17.03 23.16 -7.68
C VAL A 487 17.03 22.58 -6.26
N GLY A 488 15.89 22.56 -5.57
CA GLY A 488 15.77 22.02 -4.21
C GLY A 488 16.17 20.54 -4.13
N PRO A 489 15.49 19.63 -4.84
CA PRO A 489 15.88 18.21 -4.90
C PRO A 489 17.31 17.96 -5.38
N LEU A 490 17.85 18.77 -6.31
CA LEU A 490 19.23 18.63 -6.76
C LEU A 490 20.23 18.92 -5.64
N VAL A 491 20.01 20.01 -4.89
CA VAL A 491 20.82 20.33 -3.71
C VAL A 491 20.66 19.26 -2.64
N ALA A 492 19.44 18.80 -2.40
CA ALA A 492 19.17 17.74 -1.42
C ALA A 492 19.86 16.42 -1.78
N ALA A 493 19.85 16.04 -3.06
CA ALA A 493 20.55 14.87 -3.56
C ALA A 493 22.07 15.02 -3.44
N ALA A 494 22.63 16.19 -3.79
CA ALA A 494 24.05 16.47 -3.61
C ALA A 494 24.46 16.37 -2.14
N VAL A 495 23.70 17.00 -1.23
CA VAL A 495 23.92 16.92 0.21
C VAL A 495 23.82 15.48 0.71
N ALA A 496 22.81 14.73 0.27
CA ALA A 496 22.65 13.33 0.66
C ALA A 496 23.82 12.47 0.19
N VAL A 497 24.23 12.58 -1.08
CA VAL A 497 25.34 11.79 -1.63
C VAL A 497 26.68 12.14 -0.97
N LEU A 498 26.93 13.42 -0.70
CA LEU A 498 28.19 13.88 -0.14
C LEU A 498 28.28 13.66 1.38
N TRP A 499 27.19 13.85 2.13
CA TRP A 499 27.24 13.90 3.60
C TRP A 499 26.58 12.71 4.29
N LEU A 500 25.67 11.98 3.64
CA LEU A 500 25.14 10.74 4.20
C LEU A 500 26.06 9.59 3.82
N THR A 501 26.93 9.18 4.73
CA THR A 501 27.76 7.97 4.58
C THR A 501 26.87 6.75 4.38
N GLU A 502 27.06 6.08 3.25
CA GLU A 502 26.41 4.80 2.96
C GLU A 502 27.05 3.73 3.83
N ARG A 503 26.28 3.17 4.77
CA ARG A 503 26.71 2.10 5.68
C ARG A 503 26.12 0.76 5.24
N SER A 504 26.15 0.50 3.94
CA SER A 504 25.60 -0.72 3.34
C SER A 504 26.33 -1.95 3.88
N GLY A 505 25.59 -2.91 4.45
CA GLY A 505 26.11 -4.21 4.85
C GLY A 505 26.46 -4.37 6.34
N GLN A 506 26.27 -3.34 7.17
CA GLN A 506 26.34 -3.47 8.63
C GLN A 506 24.94 -3.75 9.20
N GLU A 507 24.84 -4.68 10.14
CA GLU A 507 23.55 -4.93 10.81
C GLU A 507 23.12 -3.70 11.62
N LEU A 508 21.81 -3.49 11.77
CA LEU A 508 21.28 -2.29 12.46
C LEU A 508 21.71 -2.24 13.93
N GLU A 509 21.97 -3.41 14.49
CA GLU A 509 22.44 -3.72 15.84
C GLU A 509 23.93 -3.33 16.02
N GLU A 510 24.75 -3.48 14.97
CA GLU A 510 26.15 -3.01 14.96
C GLU A 510 26.24 -1.49 14.86
N LEU A 511 25.32 -0.88 14.12
CA LEU A 511 25.23 0.57 13.96
C LEU A 511 24.74 1.28 15.23
N HIS A 512 23.91 0.62 16.02
CA HIS A 512 23.33 1.15 17.26
C HIS A 512 23.48 0.11 18.39
N PRO A 513 24.62 0.11 19.12
CA PRO A 513 24.87 -0.86 20.20
C PRO A 513 23.81 -0.84 21.32
N ALA A 514 23.07 0.26 21.45
CA ALA A 514 21.94 0.39 22.38
C ALA A 514 20.73 -0.49 22.00
N ASP A 515 20.60 -0.88 20.73
CA ASP A 515 19.54 -1.76 20.24
C ASP A 515 19.87 -3.23 20.60
N ALA A 516 21.14 -3.65 20.53
CA ALA A 516 21.58 -4.99 20.95
C ALA A 516 21.42 -5.23 22.46
N ALA A 517 21.59 -4.20 23.30
CA ALA A 517 21.38 -4.30 24.74
C ALA A 517 19.89 -4.40 25.15
N ALA A 518 18.97 -4.06 24.25
CA ALA A 518 17.53 -4.11 24.49
C ALA A 518 16.89 -5.46 24.12
N ASP A 519 17.63 -6.32 23.40
CA ASP A 519 17.18 -7.65 22.99
C ASP A 519 18.08 -8.74 23.62
N PRO A 520 17.78 -9.22 24.84
CA PRO A 520 18.58 -10.26 25.50
C PRO A 520 18.50 -11.64 24.80
N GLU A 521 17.72 -11.77 23.72
CA GLU A 521 17.57 -12.99 22.91
C GLU A 521 18.02 -12.79 21.45
N GLY A 522 19.04 -11.97 21.20
CA GLY A 522 19.75 -11.92 19.91
C GLY A 522 20.46 -13.25 19.56
N PRO A 523 20.72 -13.52 18.26
CA PRO A 523 20.95 -14.86 17.73
C PRO A 523 22.23 -15.49 18.30
N ARG A 524 22.14 -16.74 18.74
CA ARG A 524 23.31 -17.53 19.15
C ARG A 524 24.18 -17.78 17.91
N PRO A 525 25.52 -17.77 18.04
CA PRO A 525 26.45 -17.75 16.91
C PRO A 525 26.61 -19.11 16.18
N HIS A 526 25.53 -19.85 15.93
CA HIS A 526 25.58 -21.17 15.28
C HIS A 526 24.61 -21.42 14.12
N ASP A 527 23.77 -20.45 13.72
CA ASP A 527 22.91 -20.62 12.56
C ASP A 527 23.46 -19.83 11.37
N PHE A 528 24.42 -20.43 10.67
CA PHE A 528 24.77 -20.11 9.28
C PHE A 528 24.23 -21.17 8.34
#